data_AF-A0A8J1Y2Y7-F1
#
_entry.id   AF-A0A8J1Y2Y7-F1
#
_cell.length_a   1.000
_cell.length_b   1.000
_cell.length_c   1.000
_cell.angle_alpha   90.00
_cell.angle_beta   90.00
_cell.angle_gamma   90.00
#
_symmetry.space_group_name_H-M   'P 1'
#
loop_
_entity.id
_entity.type
_entity.pdbx_description
1 polymer ?
#
loop_
_entity_poly.entity_id
_entity_poly.type
_entity_poly.pdbx_seq_one_letter_code
_entity_poly.pdbx_strand_id
1 'polypeptide(L)'
;MDPCFFADNSHLSCPGSAKETNNITTKRVRTIIDYSKRRDDDIHDQLEKKLLENPTLTLRAHHSCILTYTSKEHCRRHSGKSDSGTLNATPSSPKRTRHSEKLFHFQFNCLFCGNLCKEDPKHPNRGSKIVYCRTGDRKEIGQASFKSNILRICHERGDELARQVRTRVEGAVSDLHAVEARYHLDCYKKFINKKNIDHLKSEKTDETDQALIMLADYVNQHQHEIWNSLELHNVYLEYGGNIKRKRMMLNLKTMLASTHVVLSCHNYASIMVHKSGANKLIKLVDDKDAAEETDDVYIGNIAAKIKNESKDRQPENGKYNIRMNKDIATRPVSPTLIKLLTRISKSLTYECLPAIMIGNMITSLVTNRYTPLLVDLGVKLKDRNMIDTMHQYHTCCSYDEMLRFKSSAAQSEESRIGKQGLFNQENGLVQVMTDNFDANICSQNGLKSTHAIAMLITQYGSSNEVENDDEDFDLTIPRLTKQASRSPELPDIE
;
A
#
# COMPACT_ATOMS: atom_id res chain seq x y z
N MET A 1 -29.02 6.72 -12.82
CA MET A 1 -27.86 7.58 -12.52
C MET A 1 -27.45 8.25 -13.81
N ASP A 2 -27.30 9.56 -13.85
CA ASP A 2 -26.88 10.25 -15.08
C ASP A 2 -25.44 9.86 -15.44
N PRO A 3 -25.14 9.62 -16.72
CA PRO A 3 -23.80 9.27 -17.16
C PRO A 3 -22.83 10.44 -16.97
N CYS A 4 -21.57 10.12 -16.72
CA CYS A 4 -20.48 11.10 -16.68
C CYS A 4 -20.39 11.82 -18.03
N PHE A 5 -20.22 13.14 -18.02
CA PHE A 5 -20.06 13.96 -19.23
C PHE A 5 -18.95 13.47 -20.17
N PHE A 6 -17.91 12.83 -19.63
CA PHE A 6 -16.80 12.28 -20.41
C PHE A 6 -16.94 10.78 -20.74
N ALA A 7 -18.12 10.19 -20.58
CA ALA A 7 -18.34 8.75 -20.82
C ALA A 7 -18.02 8.35 -22.27
N ASP A 8 -18.39 9.18 -23.25
CA ASP A 8 -18.20 8.89 -24.68
C ASP A 8 -16.84 9.34 -25.22
N ASN A 9 -15.98 9.89 -24.35
CA ASN A 9 -14.71 10.46 -24.77
C ASN A 9 -13.61 9.38 -24.75
N SER A 10 -13.32 8.82 -25.93
CA SER A 10 -12.41 7.68 -26.13
C SER A 10 -10.98 7.89 -25.58
N HIS A 11 -10.57 9.14 -25.38
CA HIS A 11 -9.27 9.50 -24.82
C HIS A 11 -9.19 9.44 -23.29
N LEU A 12 -10.31 9.21 -22.61
CA LEU A 12 -10.41 9.11 -21.16
C LEU A 12 -10.84 7.69 -20.79
N SER A 13 -10.07 7.03 -19.92
CA SER A 13 -10.49 5.77 -19.29
C SER A 13 -11.58 6.04 -18.24
N CYS A 14 -12.76 6.42 -18.71
CA CYS A 14 -13.92 6.74 -17.89
C CYS A 14 -14.49 5.42 -17.30
N PRO A 15 -14.68 5.31 -15.99
CA PRO A 15 -15.27 4.11 -15.37
C PRO A 15 -16.79 3.95 -15.62
N GLY A 16 -17.38 4.74 -16.53
CA GLY A 16 -18.81 4.68 -16.85
C GLY A 16 -19.72 5.11 -15.70
N SER A 17 -20.99 4.70 -15.73
CA SER A 17 -21.99 5.00 -14.70
C SER A 17 -21.74 4.30 -13.35
N ALA A 18 -20.66 3.52 -13.22
CA ALA A 18 -20.38 2.66 -12.06
C ALA A 18 -19.79 3.39 -10.83
N LYS A 19 -19.47 4.69 -10.92
CA LYS A 19 -18.93 5.49 -9.81
C LYS A 19 -19.67 6.82 -9.64
N GLU A 20 -19.80 7.28 -8.39
CA GLU A 20 -20.42 8.56 -8.03
C GLU A 20 -19.81 9.72 -8.81
N THR A 21 -20.64 10.40 -9.60
CA THR A 21 -20.29 11.63 -10.33
C THR A 21 -20.56 12.84 -9.47
N ASN A 22 -19.65 13.83 -9.49
CA ASN A 22 -19.85 15.08 -8.77
C ASN A 22 -20.45 16.15 -9.69
N ASN A 23 -21.28 17.03 -9.11
CA ASN A 23 -21.73 18.23 -9.79
C ASN A 23 -20.56 19.23 -9.90
N ILE A 24 -20.24 19.63 -11.12
CA ILE A 24 -19.18 20.56 -11.46
C ILE A 24 -19.77 21.98 -11.46
N THR A 25 -19.10 22.89 -10.76
CA THR A 25 -19.48 24.30 -10.72
C THR A 25 -19.13 25.02 -12.03
N THR A 26 -19.86 26.09 -12.35
CA THR A 26 -19.65 26.93 -13.54
C THR A 26 -18.20 27.40 -13.73
N LYS A 27 -17.49 27.72 -12.63
CA LYS A 27 -16.06 28.06 -12.67
C LYS A 27 -15.20 26.96 -13.30
N ARG A 28 -15.51 25.71 -13.00
CA ARG A 28 -14.74 24.54 -13.44
C ARG A 28 -15.17 24.07 -14.84
N VAL A 29 -16.40 24.37 -15.25
CA VAL A 29 -16.83 24.25 -16.67
C VAL A 29 -16.02 25.19 -17.56
N ARG A 30 -15.78 26.45 -17.15
CA ARG A 30 -14.91 27.39 -17.90
C ARG A 30 -13.49 26.86 -18.05
N THR A 31 -12.94 26.23 -17.00
CA THR A 31 -11.63 25.57 -17.09
C THR A 31 -11.62 24.45 -18.12
N ILE A 32 -12.70 23.66 -18.23
CA ILE A 32 -12.80 22.60 -19.24
C ILE A 32 -12.81 23.21 -20.65
N ILE A 33 -13.54 24.33 -20.87
CA ILE A 33 -13.54 25.07 -22.14
C ILE A 33 -12.13 25.54 -22.53
N ASP A 34 -11.39 26.15 -21.60
CA ASP A 34 -10.01 26.60 -21.87
C ASP A 34 -9.08 25.46 -22.30
N TYR A 35 -9.24 24.28 -21.69
CA TYR A 35 -8.43 23.10 -22.03
C TYR A 35 -8.90 22.42 -23.31
N SER A 36 -10.19 22.46 -23.63
CA SER A 36 -10.75 22.00 -24.90
C SER A 36 -10.21 22.83 -26.07
N LYS A 37 -10.21 24.16 -25.97
CA LYS A 37 -9.59 25.06 -26.97
C LYS A 37 -8.11 24.78 -27.19
N ARG A 38 -7.37 24.39 -26.14
CA ARG A 38 -5.95 24.00 -26.25
C ARG A 38 -5.73 22.62 -26.87
N ARG A 39 -6.75 21.76 -26.83
CA ARG A 39 -6.73 20.41 -27.39
C ARG A 39 -7.25 20.35 -28.82
N ASP A 40 -7.94 21.40 -29.26
CA ASP A 40 -8.61 21.47 -30.56
C ASP A 40 -9.67 20.36 -30.70
N ASP A 41 -10.55 20.24 -29.69
CA ASP A 41 -11.68 19.30 -29.70
C ASP A 41 -13.03 20.03 -29.58
N ASP A 42 -14.13 19.42 -30.03
CA ASP A 42 -15.44 20.08 -30.16
C ASP A 42 -16.18 20.31 -28.82
N ILE A 43 -15.52 20.05 -27.69
CA ILE A 43 -16.15 20.13 -26.35
C ILE A 43 -16.41 21.59 -25.95
N HIS A 44 -15.55 22.52 -26.36
CA HIS A 44 -15.70 23.94 -26.06
C HIS A 44 -16.93 24.52 -26.76
N ASP A 45 -17.17 24.18 -28.03
CA ASP A 45 -18.34 24.65 -28.78
C ASP A 45 -19.65 24.20 -28.12
N GLN A 46 -19.70 22.93 -27.69
CA GLN A 46 -20.87 22.39 -27.00
C GLN A 46 -21.11 23.04 -25.64
N LEU A 47 -20.05 23.32 -24.88
CA LEU A 47 -20.15 23.90 -23.55
C LEU A 47 -20.40 25.41 -23.58
N GLU A 48 -19.85 26.14 -24.55
CA GLU A 48 -20.10 27.56 -24.74
C GLU A 48 -21.56 27.82 -25.15
N LYS A 49 -22.11 27.02 -26.07
CA LYS A 49 -23.53 27.11 -26.43
C LYS A 49 -24.45 26.84 -25.24
N LYS A 50 -24.16 25.81 -24.43
CA LYS A 50 -24.94 25.47 -23.23
C LYS A 50 -24.81 26.51 -22.11
N LEU A 51 -23.68 27.21 -22.01
CA LEU A 51 -23.49 28.31 -21.06
C LEU A 51 -24.22 29.59 -21.49
N LEU A 52 -24.38 29.81 -22.80
CA LEU A 52 -25.17 30.92 -23.34
C LEU A 52 -26.68 30.72 -23.06
N GLU A 53 -27.15 29.47 -23.18
CA GLU A 53 -28.54 29.09 -22.89
C GLU A 53 -28.83 29.00 -21.37
N ASN A 54 -27.85 28.61 -20.55
CA ASN A 54 -27.99 28.52 -19.09
C ASN A 54 -26.72 29.02 -18.35
N PRO A 55 -26.74 30.23 -17.78
CA PRO A 55 -25.61 30.81 -17.04
C PRO A 55 -25.22 30.03 -15.78
N THR A 56 -26.12 29.18 -15.27
CA THR A 56 -25.93 28.38 -14.04
C THR A 56 -25.63 26.90 -14.32
N LEU A 57 -25.20 26.57 -15.55
CA LEU A 57 -24.94 25.20 -15.98
C LEU A 57 -24.05 24.41 -15.01
N THR A 58 -24.60 23.32 -14.46
CA THR A 58 -23.86 22.32 -13.70
C THR A 58 -23.72 21.03 -14.51
N LEU A 59 -22.49 20.53 -14.65
CA LEU A 59 -22.21 19.25 -15.33
C LEU A 59 -21.95 18.14 -14.32
N ARG A 60 -22.27 16.89 -14.65
CA ARG A 60 -21.88 15.73 -13.83
C ARG A 60 -20.68 15.03 -14.45
N ALA A 61 -19.57 14.93 -13.71
CA ALA A 61 -18.43 14.13 -14.13
C ALA A 61 -17.66 13.55 -12.94
N HIS A 62 -16.89 12.49 -13.19
CA HIS A 62 -15.96 11.98 -12.19
C HIS A 62 -14.81 12.96 -11.98
N HIS A 63 -14.37 13.10 -10.73
CA HIS A 63 -13.22 13.94 -10.39
C HIS A 63 -11.95 13.52 -11.15
N SER A 64 -11.74 12.21 -11.34
CA SER A 64 -10.61 11.67 -12.10
C SER A 64 -10.68 12.05 -13.59
N CYS A 65 -11.85 12.00 -14.22
CA CYS A 65 -12.02 12.38 -15.63
C CYS A 65 -11.67 13.86 -15.84
N ILE A 66 -12.12 14.73 -14.93
CA ILE A 66 -11.80 16.17 -14.98
C ILE A 66 -10.30 16.37 -14.85
N LEU A 67 -9.65 15.77 -13.84
CA LEU A 67 -8.20 15.94 -13.62
C LEU A 67 -7.36 15.48 -14.82
N THR A 68 -7.71 14.34 -15.42
CA THR A 68 -7.02 13.83 -16.61
C THR A 68 -7.26 14.74 -17.81
N TYR A 69 -8.48 15.26 -17.97
CA TYR A 69 -8.81 16.16 -19.08
C TYR A 69 -8.15 17.54 -18.92
N THR A 70 -8.11 18.13 -17.73
CA THR A 70 -7.48 19.43 -17.48
C THR A 70 -5.98 19.33 -17.14
N SER A 71 -5.34 18.17 -17.36
CA SER A 71 -3.92 17.98 -17.09
C SER A 71 -3.06 18.63 -18.18
N LYS A 72 -2.17 19.55 -17.79
CA LYS A 72 -1.21 20.23 -18.69
C LYS A 72 -0.30 19.23 -19.42
N GLU A 73 0.12 18.18 -18.73
CA GLU A 73 0.98 17.12 -19.28
C GLU A 73 0.25 16.32 -20.37
N HIS A 74 -1.03 16.01 -20.15
CA HIS A 74 -1.84 15.26 -21.11
C HIS A 74 -2.22 16.13 -22.32
N CYS A 75 -2.42 17.43 -22.12
CA CYS A 75 -2.63 18.39 -23.21
C CYS A 75 -1.39 18.51 -24.10
N ARG A 76 -0.20 18.66 -23.53
CA ARG A 76 1.05 18.74 -24.30
C ARG A 76 1.29 17.51 -25.19
N ARG A 77 0.95 16.32 -24.71
CA ARG A 77 1.04 15.08 -25.49
C ARG A 77 0.04 15.02 -26.64
N HIS A 78 -1.10 15.68 -26.52
CA HIS A 78 -2.11 15.79 -27.58
C HIS A 78 -1.66 16.78 -28.65
N SER A 79 -1.22 17.98 -28.24
CA SER A 79 -0.74 19.04 -29.13
C SER A 79 0.51 18.63 -29.93
N GLY A 80 1.34 17.73 -29.39
CA GLY A 80 2.54 17.22 -30.09
C GLY A 80 2.26 16.18 -31.20
N LYS A 81 1.00 15.77 -31.40
CA LYS A 81 0.62 14.79 -32.45
C LYS A 81 -0.03 15.42 -33.68
N SER A 82 -0.48 16.67 -33.61
CA SER A 82 -1.24 17.33 -34.68
C SER A 82 -0.36 18.01 -35.75
N ASP A 83 0.96 18.08 -35.57
CA ASP A 83 1.84 18.93 -36.39
C ASP A 83 2.75 18.17 -37.38
N SER A 84 2.27 17.08 -37.99
CA SER A 84 3.00 16.38 -39.06
C SER A 84 2.16 16.20 -40.32
N GLY A 85 2.05 17.28 -41.11
CA GLY A 85 1.53 17.25 -42.47
C GLY A 85 2.50 16.60 -43.45
N THR A 86 2.05 15.47 -44.02
CA THR A 86 2.20 15.00 -45.40
C THR A 86 3.48 15.36 -46.18
N LEU A 87 4.45 14.43 -46.27
CA LEU A 87 5.23 14.18 -47.49
C LEU A 87 5.61 12.69 -47.59
N ASN A 88 5.47 12.17 -48.82
CA ASN A 88 5.61 10.77 -49.22
C ASN A 88 6.98 10.17 -48.90
N ALA A 89 7.01 9.01 -48.21
CA ALA A 89 8.12 8.06 -48.27
C ALA A 89 7.62 6.63 -47.97
N THR A 90 8.16 5.69 -48.74
CA THR A 90 7.99 4.23 -48.79
C THR A 90 7.83 3.50 -47.44
N PRO A 91 7.18 2.30 -47.43
CA PRO A 91 6.79 1.61 -46.20
C PRO A 91 8.00 1.08 -45.44
N SER A 92 8.48 1.87 -44.47
CA SER A 92 9.35 1.35 -43.41
C SER A 92 8.53 0.47 -42.47
N SER A 93 9.12 -0.65 -42.07
CA SER A 93 8.66 -1.61 -41.06
C SER A 93 7.94 -0.97 -39.86
N PRO A 94 6.98 -1.70 -39.23
CA PRO A 94 6.13 -1.14 -38.19
C PRO A 94 6.97 -0.57 -37.04
N LYS A 95 6.84 0.74 -36.81
CA LYS A 95 7.42 1.43 -35.64
C LYS A 95 6.80 0.86 -34.37
N ARG A 96 7.53 -0.08 -33.78
CA ARG A 96 7.25 -0.72 -32.50
C ARG A 96 7.19 0.35 -31.41
N THR A 97 6.06 0.41 -30.71
CA THR A 97 5.73 1.35 -29.63
C THR A 97 6.76 1.31 -28.49
N ARG A 98 7.26 2.49 -28.10
CA ARG A 98 8.43 2.74 -27.23
C ARG A 98 8.22 2.56 -25.72
N HIS A 99 7.27 1.75 -25.28
CA HIS A 99 6.95 1.56 -23.86
C HIS A 99 7.00 0.09 -23.43
N SER A 100 8.17 -0.55 -23.51
CA SER A 100 8.47 -1.74 -22.68
C SER A 100 9.95 -2.17 -22.63
N GLU A 101 10.90 -1.40 -23.16
CA GLU A 101 12.33 -1.75 -23.05
C GLU A 101 13.03 -0.74 -22.13
N LYS A 102 13.64 -1.24 -21.04
CA LYS A 102 14.54 -0.46 -20.19
C LYS A 102 15.59 0.16 -21.11
N LEU A 103 15.59 1.49 -21.27
CA LEU A 103 16.60 2.19 -22.06
C LEU A 103 17.98 1.78 -21.54
N PHE A 104 18.78 1.17 -22.41
CA PHE A 104 20.12 0.71 -22.08
C PHE A 104 21.07 1.91 -22.13
N HIS A 105 21.68 2.26 -21.00
CA HIS A 105 22.65 3.33 -20.91
C HIS A 105 24.05 2.75 -20.67
N PHE A 106 24.99 2.95 -21.59
CA PHE A 106 26.36 2.40 -21.49
C PHE A 106 27.08 2.77 -20.19
N GLN A 107 26.82 3.98 -19.67
CA GLN A 107 27.42 4.50 -18.43
C GLN A 107 26.91 3.81 -17.15
N PHE A 108 25.66 3.32 -17.16
CA PHE A 108 25.00 2.82 -15.95
C PHE A 108 24.65 1.34 -16.01
N ASN A 109 24.50 0.77 -17.21
CA ASN A 109 24.10 -0.60 -17.42
C ASN A 109 25.30 -1.46 -17.82
N CYS A 110 25.37 -2.68 -17.26
CA CYS A 110 26.35 -3.66 -17.64
C CYS A 110 26.15 -4.11 -19.09
N LEU A 111 27.20 -4.03 -19.90
CA LEU A 111 27.20 -4.44 -21.32
C LEU A 111 26.63 -5.84 -21.56
N PHE A 112 26.92 -6.79 -20.66
CA PHE A 112 26.54 -8.20 -20.82
C PHE A 112 25.13 -8.50 -20.31
N CYS A 113 24.78 -8.11 -19.09
CA CYS A 113 23.48 -8.47 -18.49
C CYS A 113 22.40 -7.39 -18.60
N GLY A 114 22.75 -6.15 -18.99
CA GLY A 114 21.78 -5.05 -19.10
C GLY A 114 21.32 -4.45 -17.76
N ASN A 115 21.73 -5.01 -16.63
CA ASN A 115 21.38 -4.50 -15.30
C ASN A 115 22.25 -3.32 -14.88
N LEU A 116 21.73 -2.49 -13.95
CA LEU A 116 22.44 -1.36 -13.37
C LEU A 116 23.71 -1.80 -12.63
N CYS A 117 24.83 -1.17 -12.95
CA CYS A 117 26.09 -1.25 -12.22
C CYS A 117 26.01 -0.35 -10.98
N LYS A 118 25.37 -0.84 -9.91
CA LYS A 118 25.33 -0.14 -8.61
C LYS A 118 26.50 -0.57 -7.73
N GLU A 119 27.25 0.38 -7.21
CA GLU A 119 28.15 0.17 -6.07
C GLU A 119 27.32 0.24 -4.79
N ASP A 120 27.41 -0.78 -3.93
CA ASP A 120 26.75 -0.76 -2.62
C ASP A 120 27.58 0.13 -1.68
N PRO A 121 27.06 1.31 -1.25
CA PRO A 121 27.83 2.24 -0.42
C PRO A 121 28.11 1.67 0.98
N LYS A 122 27.29 0.71 1.45
CA LYS A 122 27.46 0.10 2.77
C LYS A 122 28.43 -1.07 2.76
N HIS A 123 28.56 -1.77 1.62
CA HIS A 123 29.42 -2.94 1.47
C HIS A 123 30.14 -2.97 0.11
N PRO A 124 31.21 -2.18 -0.07
CA PRO A 124 31.93 -2.07 -1.35
C PRO A 124 32.50 -3.40 -1.85
N ASN A 125 32.72 -4.37 -0.96
CA ASN A 125 33.25 -5.70 -1.28
C ASN A 125 32.18 -6.78 -1.55
N ARG A 126 30.87 -6.50 -1.35
CA ARG A 126 29.77 -7.46 -1.65
C ARG A 126 29.18 -7.27 -3.05
N GLY A 127 29.40 -6.13 -3.69
CA GLY A 127 28.94 -5.87 -5.05
C GLY A 127 29.82 -6.55 -6.11
N SER A 128 29.23 -6.96 -7.24
CA SER A 128 30.00 -7.43 -8.39
C SER A 128 30.98 -6.35 -8.85
N LYS A 129 32.29 -6.67 -8.93
CA LYS A 129 33.33 -5.71 -9.34
C LYS A 129 32.99 -5.11 -10.71
N ILE A 130 32.81 -3.80 -10.77
CA ILE A 130 32.50 -3.05 -12.00
C ILE A 130 33.80 -2.67 -12.70
N VAL A 131 33.84 -2.88 -14.02
CA VAL A 131 35.01 -2.58 -14.87
C VAL A 131 34.56 -1.73 -16.05
N TYR A 132 35.39 -0.76 -16.43
CA TYR A 132 35.19 0.08 -17.61
C TYR A 132 35.80 -0.59 -18.83
N CYS A 133 35.11 -0.52 -19.96
CA CYS A 133 35.67 -0.85 -21.26
C CYS A 133 36.82 0.13 -21.56
N ARG A 134 38.06 -0.33 -21.49
CA ARG A 134 39.25 0.42 -21.88
C ARG A 134 39.71 -0.08 -23.25
N THR A 135 39.74 0.79 -24.24
CA THR A 135 40.32 0.48 -25.56
C THR A 135 41.84 0.72 -25.60
N GLY A 136 42.45 1.12 -24.47
CA GLY A 136 43.85 1.55 -24.41
C GLY A 136 44.90 0.43 -24.30
N ASP A 137 44.55 -0.75 -23.77
CA ASP A 137 45.55 -1.76 -23.43
C ASP A 137 45.57 -2.87 -24.48
N ARG A 138 46.16 -2.58 -25.65
CA ARG A 138 46.86 -3.51 -26.58
C ARG A 138 47.22 -2.77 -27.87
N LYS A 139 48.19 -1.86 -27.80
CA LYS A 139 48.98 -1.40 -28.96
C LYS A 139 50.08 -2.42 -29.29
N GLU A 140 49.74 -3.71 -29.31
CA GLU A 140 50.59 -4.72 -29.94
C GLU A 140 50.02 -4.99 -31.32
N ILE A 141 50.88 -4.82 -32.33
CA ILE A 141 50.58 -4.98 -33.74
C ILE A 141 49.91 -6.35 -33.95
N GLY A 142 48.61 -6.36 -34.28
CA GLY A 142 47.85 -7.56 -34.63
C GLY A 142 46.77 -8.03 -33.64
N GLN A 143 46.57 -7.40 -32.48
CA GLN A 143 45.50 -7.82 -31.56
C GLN A 143 44.16 -7.11 -31.83
N ALA A 144 43.09 -7.91 -31.98
CA ALA A 144 41.74 -7.43 -32.22
C ALA A 144 41.25 -6.51 -31.09
N SER A 145 40.60 -5.40 -31.45
CA SER A 145 40.02 -4.46 -30.48
C SER A 145 39.07 -5.17 -29.50
N PHE A 146 38.90 -4.62 -28.29
CA PHE A 146 37.97 -5.18 -27.30
C PHE A 146 36.56 -5.38 -27.88
N LYS A 147 36.10 -4.43 -28.72
CA LYS A 147 34.85 -4.51 -29.48
C LYS A 147 34.86 -5.71 -30.45
N SER A 148 35.90 -5.86 -31.26
CA SER A 148 36.05 -6.98 -32.21
C SER A 148 36.10 -8.35 -31.52
N ASN A 149 36.75 -8.44 -30.36
CA ASN A 149 36.81 -9.69 -29.59
C ASN A 149 35.43 -10.08 -29.04
N ILE A 150 34.65 -9.13 -28.52
CA ILE A 150 33.28 -9.41 -28.07
C ILE A 150 32.40 -9.86 -29.23
N LEU A 151 32.50 -9.21 -30.40
CA LEU A 151 31.72 -9.59 -31.58
C LEU A 151 32.07 -10.99 -32.08
N ARG A 152 33.37 -11.36 -32.08
CA ARG A 152 33.80 -12.73 -32.39
C ARG A 152 33.18 -13.75 -31.44
N ILE A 153 33.19 -13.47 -30.13
CA ILE A 153 32.59 -14.37 -29.13
C ILE A 153 31.06 -14.44 -29.30
N CYS A 154 30.40 -13.35 -29.67
CA CYS A 154 28.97 -13.37 -29.99
C CYS A 154 28.67 -14.31 -31.17
N HIS A 155 29.51 -14.26 -32.21
CA HIS A 155 29.41 -15.16 -33.36
C HIS A 155 29.67 -16.62 -32.97
N GLU A 156 30.65 -16.88 -32.09
CA GLU A 156 30.98 -18.23 -31.62
C GLU A 156 29.88 -18.86 -30.73
N ARG A 157 29.18 -18.03 -29.94
CA ARG A 157 28.11 -18.47 -29.03
C ARG A 157 26.78 -18.69 -29.72
N GLY A 158 26.34 -17.73 -30.53
CA GLY A 158 25.05 -17.80 -31.25
C GLY A 158 23.80 -17.93 -30.37
N ASP A 159 23.88 -17.63 -29.07
CA ASP A 159 22.75 -17.69 -28.13
C ASP A 159 22.02 -16.34 -27.99
N GLU A 160 20.86 -16.34 -27.32
CA GLU A 160 20.05 -15.12 -27.12
C GLU A 160 20.85 -14.04 -26.35
N LEU A 161 21.70 -14.44 -25.41
CA LEU A 161 22.60 -13.54 -24.71
C LEU A 161 23.59 -12.88 -25.68
N ALA A 162 24.22 -13.66 -26.57
CA ALA A 162 25.11 -13.13 -27.61
C ALA A 162 24.39 -12.18 -28.56
N ARG A 163 23.13 -12.45 -28.94
CA ARG A 163 22.33 -11.55 -29.78
C ARG A 163 22.08 -10.21 -29.10
N GLN A 164 21.73 -10.22 -27.81
CA GLN A 164 21.52 -9.00 -27.04
C GLN A 164 22.81 -8.19 -26.86
N VAL A 165 23.92 -8.86 -26.52
CA VAL A 165 25.23 -8.20 -26.36
C VAL A 165 25.71 -7.64 -27.70
N ARG A 166 25.56 -8.40 -28.79
CA ARG A 166 25.88 -7.93 -30.15
C ARG A 166 25.09 -6.68 -30.51
N THR A 167 23.79 -6.67 -30.26
CA THR A 167 22.92 -5.51 -30.53
C THR A 167 23.41 -4.26 -29.77
N ARG A 168 23.81 -4.42 -28.50
CA ARG A 168 24.37 -3.31 -27.70
C ARG A 168 25.73 -2.83 -28.23
N VAL A 169 26.60 -3.76 -28.60
CA VAL A 169 27.96 -3.44 -29.08
C VAL A 169 27.96 -2.81 -30.47
N GLU A 170 27.13 -3.32 -31.39
CA GLU A 170 26.94 -2.76 -32.74
C GLU A 170 26.16 -1.44 -32.70
N GLY A 171 25.20 -1.29 -31.77
CA GLY A 171 24.43 -0.05 -31.57
C GLY A 171 25.21 1.09 -30.93
N ALA A 172 26.45 0.87 -30.46
CA ALA A 172 27.32 1.93 -30.00
C ALA A 172 27.86 2.73 -31.22
N VAL A 173 27.39 3.98 -31.35
CA VAL A 173 27.75 4.91 -32.44
C VAL A 173 29.25 5.23 -32.46
N SER A 174 29.92 5.15 -31.31
CA SER A 174 31.37 5.30 -31.15
C SER A 174 32.00 4.07 -30.50
N ASP A 175 33.31 4.12 -30.26
CA ASP A 175 34.00 3.05 -29.54
C ASP A 175 33.46 2.88 -28.11
N LEU A 176 33.54 1.66 -27.57
CA LEU A 176 32.97 1.29 -26.27
C LEU A 176 33.58 2.10 -25.12
N HIS A 177 34.85 2.50 -25.26
CA HIS A 177 35.51 3.39 -24.32
C HIS A 177 35.00 4.83 -24.40
N ALA A 178 34.72 5.33 -25.61
CA ALA A 178 34.22 6.69 -25.81
C ALA A 178 32.79 6.88 -25.25
N VAL A 179 31.98 5.81 -25.22
CA VAL A 179 30.66 5.82 -24.55
C VAL A 179 30.74 5.45 -23.06
N GLU A 180 31.94 5.35 -22.50
CA GLU A 180 32.20 4.97 -21.10
C GLU A 180 31.51 3.67 -20.68
N ALA A 181 31.44 2.68 -21.58
CA ALA A 181 30.74 1.43 -21.32
C ALA A 181 31.31 0.71 -20.10
N ARG A 182 30.42 0.16 -19.25
CA ARG A 182 30.80 -0.60 -18.05
C ARG A 182 30.24 -2.01 -18.07
N TYR A 183 30.85 -2.89 -17.27
CA TYR A 183 30.36 -4.25 -17.07
C TYR A 183 30.74 -4.82 -15.71
N HIS A 184 29.94 -5.78 -15.23
CA HIS A 184 30.32 -6.62 -14.09
C HIS A 184 31.38 -7.63 -14.54
N LEU A 185 32.49 -7.73 -13.80
CA LEU A 185 33.60 -8.64 -14.10
C LEU A 185 33.13 -10.10 -14.20
N ASP A 186 32.18 -10.50 -13.36
CA ASP A 186 31.62 -11.86 -13.37
C ASP A 186 30.78 -12.13 -14.61
N CYS A 187 30.05 -11.13 -15.10
CA CYS A 187 29.29 -11.25 -16.34
C CYS A 187 30.23 -11.44 -17.54
N TYR A 188 31.34 -10.71 -17.58
CA TYR A 188 32.38 -10.88 -18.61
C TYR A 188 32.99 -12.30 -18.57
N LYS A 189 33.41 -12.76 -17.38
CA LYS A 189 33.98 -14.11 -17.20
C LYS A 189 33.01 -15.20 -17.66
N LYS A 190 31.73 -15.10 -17.27
CA LYS A 190 30.69 -16.06 -17.68
C LYS A 190 30.45 -16.05 -19.19
N PHE A 191 30.52 -14.87 -19.81
CA PHE A 191 30.30 -14.70 -21.24
C PHE A 191 31.43 -15.31 -22.09
N ILE A 192 32.68 -15.15 -21.67
CA ILE A 192 33.86 -15.63 -22.42
C ILE A 192 34.20 -17.12 -22.19
N ASN A 193 33.73 -17.72 -21.09
CA ASN A 193 34.12 -19.08 -20.72
C ASN A 193 33.78 -20.11 -21.80
N LYS A 194 34.82 -20.71 -22.41
CA LYS A 194 34.72 -21.70 -23.51
C LYS A 194 33.89 -22.93 -23.15
N LYS A 195 33.92 -23.40 -21.90
CA LYS A 195 33.10 -24.54 -21.45
C LYS A 195 31.61 -24.32 -21.67
N ASN A 196 31.14 -23.07 -21.53
CA ASN A 196 29.74 -22.72 -21.78
C ASN A 196 29.42 -22.64 -23.27
N ILE A 197 30.42 -22.33 -24.12
CA ILE A 197 30.27 -22.26 -25.58
C ILE A 197 30.23 -23.68 -26.16
N ASP A 198 31.09 -24.58 -25.68
CA ASP A 198 31.18 -25.95 -26.18
C ASP A 198 29.95 -26.79 -25.75
N HIS A 199 29.39 -26.54 -24.57
CA HIS A 199 28.15 -27.18 -24.12
C HIS A 199 26.96 -26.86 -25.04
N LEU A 200 26.90 -25.63 -25.57
CA LEU A 200 25.86 -25.19 -26.51
C LEU A 200 26.07 -25.77 -27.92
N LYS A 201 27.30 -26.09 -28.32
CA LYS A 201 27.59 -26.77 -29.60
C LYS A 201 27.25 -28.26 -29.54
N SER A 202 27.45 -28.91 -28.39
CA SER A 202 27.09 -30.32 -28.17
C SER A 202 25.57 -30.59 -28.16
N GLU A 203 24.74 -29.55 -28.06
CA GLU A 203 23.27 -29.67 -28.13
C GLU A 203 22.73 -29.72 -29.58
N LYS A 204 23.57 -29.47 -30.60
CA LYS A 204 23.15 -29.38 -32.02
C LYS A 204 23.38 -30.63 -32.88
N THR A 205 23.88 -31.74 -32.35
CA THR A 205 23.91 -33.01 -33.09
C THR A 205 22.60 -33.76 -32.88
N ASP A 206 21.57 -33.36 -33.63
CA ASP A 206 20.35 -34.14 -33.86
C ASP A 206 20.69 -35.33 -34.78
N GLU A 207 21.27 -36.38 -34.20
CA GLU A 207 20.91 -37.73 -34.63
C GLU A 207 19.68 -38.08 -33.80
N THR A 208 18.51 -38.15 -34.44
CA THR A 208 17.28 -38.60 -33.79
C THR A 208 17.52 -39.99 -33.23
N ASP A 209 17.65 -40.05 -31.91
CA ASP A 209 17.92 -41.26 -31.15
C ASP A 209 16.74 -42.23 -31.30
N GLN A 210 16.89 -43.22 -32.18
CA GLN A 210 15.85 -44.20 -32.49
C GLN A 210 15.38 -44.94 -31.23
N ALA A 211 16.29 -45.20 -30.29
CA ALA A 211 15.96 -45.83 -29.00
C ALA A 211 15.06 -44.93 -28.15
N LEU A 212 15.21 -43.61 -28.25
CA LEU A 212 14.36 -42.64 -27.57
C LEU A 212 12.96 -42.56 -28.18
N ILE A 213 12.84 -42.71 -29.50
CA ILE A 213 11.54 -42.78 -30.19
C ILE A 213 10.79 -44.04 -29.73
N MET A 214 11.46 -45.20 -29.73
CA MET A 214 10.86 -46.44 -29.26
C MET A 214 10.44 -46.38 -27.79
N LEU A 215 11.24 -45.73 -26.94
CA LEU A 215 10.87 -45.47 -25.55
C LEU A 215 9.63 -44.58 -25.43
N ALA A 216 9.53 -43.54 -26.24
CA ALA A 216 8.38 -42.64 -26.24
C ALA A 216 7.08 -43.37 -26.66
N ASP A 217 7.17 -44.23 -27.66
CA ASP A 217 6.05 -45.06 -28.11
C ASP A 217 5.64 -46.08 -27.04
N TYR A 218 6.62 -46.72 -26.39
CA TYR A 218 6.38 -47.65 -25.29
C TYR A 218 5.62 -46.98 -24.13
N VAL A 219 6.05 -45.79 -23.71
CA VAL A 219 5.38 -45.02 -22.65
C VAL A 219 3.96 -44.60 -23.08
N ASN A 220 3.76 -44.22 -24.34
CA ASN A 220 2.44 -43.86 -24.87
C ASN A 220 1.47 -45.05 -24.98
N GLN A 221 1.96 -46.28 -25.10
CA GLN A 221 1.13 -47.49 -25.07
C GLN A 221 0.68 -47.82 -23.64
N HIS A 222 1.46 -47.46 -22.62
CA HIS A 222 1.22 -47.76 -21.21
C HIS A 222 0.79 -46.52 -20.43
N GLN A 223 -0.27 -45.83 -20.89
CA GLN A 223 -0.71 -44.53 -20.36
C GLN A 223 -1.20 -44.56 -18.90
N HIS A 224 -1.54 -45.75 -18.38
CA HIS A 224 -2.05 -45.93 -17.02
C HIS A 224 -0.94 -46.25 -16.00
N GLU A 225 0.28 -46.45 -16.46
CA GLU A 225 1.41 -46.81 -15.62
C GLU A 225 2.20 -45.58 -15.18
N ILE A 226 2.88 -45.73 -14.04
CA ILE A 226 3.76 -44.71 -13.47
C ILE A 226 5.18 -45.23 -13.64
N TRP A 227 6.02 -44.43 -14.25
CA TRP A 227 7.38 -44.83 -14.59
C TRP A 227 8.39 -44.02 -13.79
N ASN A 228 9.38 -44.68 -13.20
CA ASN A 228 10.52 -43.96 -12.65
C ASN A 228 11.67 -43.84 -13.67
N SER A 229 12.53 -42.85 -13.48
CA SER A 229 13.62 -42.56 -14.41
C SER A 229 14.68 -43.67 -14.51
N LEU A 230 14.72 -44.61 -13.56
CA LEU A 230 15.61 -45.77 -13.61
C LEU A 230 15.01 -46.85 -14.52
N GLU A 231 13.72 -47.15 -14.35
CA GLU A 231 12.96 -48.09 -15.19
C GLU A 231 12.98 -47.67 -16.66
N LEU A 232 12.66 -46.40 -16.93
CA LEU A 232 12.71 -45.86 -18.30
C LEU A 232 14.11 -45.91 -18.89
N HIS A 233 15.13 -45.75 -18.05
CA HIS A 233 16.51 -45.83 -18.53
C HIS A 233 16.91 -47.25 -18.87
N ASN A 234 16.45 -48.25 -18.12
CA ASN A 234 16.68 -49.64 -18.44
C ASN A 234 16.01 -50.02 -19.77
N VAL A 235 14.74 -49.63 -19.96
CA VAL A 235 14.02 -49.84 -21.23
C VAL A 235 14.71 -49.14 -22.40
N TYR A 236 15.21 -47.93 -22.18
CA TYR A 236 15.99 -47.20 -23.18
C TYR A 236 17.30 -47.91 -23.56
N LEU A 237 18.02 -48.48 -22.58
CA LEU A 237 19.22 -49.27 -22.84
C LEU A 237 18.89 -50.57 -23.59
N GLU A 238 17.74 -51.20 -23.29
CA GLU A 238 17.24 -52.38 -24.02
C GLU A 238 16.96 -52.07 -25.50
N TYR A 239 16.50 -50.85 -25.81
CA TYR A 239 16.35 -50.37 -27.19
C TYR A 239 17.66 -49.89 -27.85
N GLY A 240 18.82 -50.12 -27.22
CA GLY A 240 20.13 -49.79 -27.77
C GLY A 240 20.59 -48.34 -27.51
N GLY A 241 19.94 -47.65 -26.56
CA GLY A 241 20.28 -46.29 -26.17
C GLY A 241 21.65 -46.17 -25.50
N ASN A 242 22.34 -45.04 -25.69
CA ASN A 242 23.67 -44.79 -25.12
C ASN A 242 23.79 -43.43 -24.39
N ILE A 243 22.66 -42.77 -24.17
CA ILE A 243 22.63 -41.46 -23.49
C ILE A 243 22.46 -41.63 -21.98
N LYS A 244 23.18 -40.80 -21.20
CA LYS A 244 23.02 -40.75 -19.73
C LYS A 244 21.57 -40.47 -19.32
N ARG A 245 21.07 -41.16 -18.29
CA ARG A 245 19.72 -41.02 -17.69
C ARG A 245 19.19 -39.58 -17.63
N LYS A 246 19.98 -38.62 -17.12
CA LYS A 246 19.54 -37.20 -17.00
C LYS A 246 19.21 -36.57 -18.36
N ARG A 247 20.02 -36.84 -19.39
CA ARG A 247 19.82 -36.30 -20.75
C ARG A 247 18.69 -37.04 -21.46
N MET A 248 18.59 -38.36 -21.30
CA MET A 248 17.45 -39.16 -21.78
C MET A 248 16.12 -38.62 -21.23
N MET A 249 16.02 -38.38 -19.92
CA MET A 249 14.81 -37.82 -19.31
C MET A 249 14.46 -36.43 -19.84
N LEU A 250 15.46 -35.57 -20.12
CA LEU A 250 15.23 -34.24 -20.69
C LEU A 250 14.68 -34.33 -22.12
N ASN A 251 15.25 -35.20 -22.94
CA ASN A 251 14.79 -35.41 -24.31
C ASN A 251 13.39 -36.04 -24.33
N LEU A 252 13.16 -37.07 -23.51
CA LEU A 252 11.85 -37.73 -23.40
C LEU A 252 10.76 -36.77 -22.89
N LYS A 253 11.08 -35.93 -21.90
CA LYS A 253 10.20 -34.85 -21.44
C LYS A 253 9.81 -33.90 -22.57
N THR A 254 10.74 -33.61 -23.48
CA THR A 254 10.51 -32.71 -24.61
C THR A 254 9.59 -33.36 -25.64
N MET A 255 9.82 -34.65 -25.96
CA MET A 255 9.00 -35.41 -26.90
C MET A 255 7.56 -35.64 -26.40
N LEU A 256 7.39 -35.90 -25.10
CA LEU A 256 6.10 -36.24 -24.49
C LEU A 256 5.46 -35.07 -23.71
N ALA A 257 5.91 -33.83 -23.95
CA ALA A 257 5.45 -32.65 -23.21
C ALA A 257 3.92 -32.42 -23.32
N SER A 258 3.30 -32.86 -24.42
CA SER A 258 1.87 -32.73 -24.66
C SER A 258 1.04 -33.70 -23.82
N THR A 259 1.52 -34.92 -23.58
CA THR A 259 0.75 -36.02 -22.98
C THR A 259 1.18 -36.38 -21.55
N HIS A 260 2.45 -36.17 -21.19
CA HIS A 260 3.02 -36.61 -19.92
C HIS A 260 3.52 -35.44 -19.06
N VAL A 261 3.63 -35.70 -17.76
CA VAL A 261 4.24 -34.82 -16.75
C VAL A 261 5.43 -35.55 -16.14
N VAL A 262 6.53 -34.83 -15.96
CA VAL A 262 7.73 -35.33 -15.27
C VAL A 262 7.88 -34.59 -13.96
N LEU A 263 7.87 -35.33 -12.86
CA LEU A 263 8.15 -34.86 -11.51
C LEU A 263 9.60 -35.16 -11.17
N SER A 264 10.35 -34.13 -10.80
CA SER A 264 11.77 -34.26 -10.45
C SER A 264 11.98 -33.75 -9.03
N CYS A 265 12.51 -34.60 -8.15
CA CYS A 265 12.93 -34.25 -6.79
C CYS A 265 14.45 -34.42 -6.65
N HIS A 266 15.09 -33.59 -5.83
CA HIS A 266 16.54 -33.65 -5.61
C HIS A 266 16.91 -34.98 -4.94
N ASN A 267 17.95 -35.67 -5.43
CA ASN A 267 18.41 -36.98 -4.95
C ASN A 267 17.47 -38.19 -5.16
N TYR A 268 16.30 -38.02 -5.77
CA TYR A 268 15.40 -39.12 -6.10
C TYR A 268 15.29 -39.37 -7.61
N ALA A 269 14.86 -40.57 -8.00
CA ALA A 269 14.50 -40.86 -9.38
C ALA A 269 13.33 -39.96 -9.80
N SER A 270 13.39 -39.39 -11.00
CA SER A 270 12.24 -38.63 -11.52
C SER A 270 11.11 -39.58 -11.86
N ILE A 271 9.87 -39.14 -11.68
CA ILE A 271 8.66 -39.91 -11.99
C ILE A 271 8.01 -39.30 -13.22
N MET A 272 7.62 -40.14 -14.17
CA MET A 272 6.86 -39.75 -15.36
C MET A 272 5.46 -40.37 -15.28
N VAL A 273 4.44 -39.55 -15.53
CA VAL A 273 3.04 -39.96 -15.47
C VAL A 273 2.24 -39.27 -16.57
N HIS A 274 1.24 -39.95 -17.12
CA HIS A 274 0.33 -39.35 -18.08
C HIS A 274 -0.51 -38.24 -17.41
N LYS A 275 -0.78 -37.13 -18.12
CA LYS A 275 -1.51 -35.97 -17.56
C LYS A 275 -2.87 -36.32 -16.97
N SER A 276 -3.59 -37.28 -17.58
CA SER A 276 -4.89 -37.74 -17.04
C SER A 276 -4.76 -38.51 -15.72
N GLY A 277 -3.63 -39.19 -15.50
CA GLY A 277 -3.30 -39.88 -14.25
C GLY A 277 -2.68 -38.95 -13.21
N ALA A 278 -1.98 -37.89 -13.65
CA ALA A 278 -1.33 -36.91 -12.79
C ALA A 278 -2.33 -36.24 -11.84
N ASN A 279 -3.53 -35.90 -12.30
CA ASN A 279 -4.57 -35.28 -11.45
C ASN A 279 -5.08 -36.20 -10.32
N LYS A 280 -4.94 -37.52 -10.46
CA LYS A 280 -5.32 -38.48 -9.41
C LYS A 280 -4.21 -38.65 -8.35
N LEU A 281 -2.97 -38.37 -8.72
CA LEU A 281 -1.77 -38.61 -7.89
C LEU A 281 -1.22 -37.31 -7.28
N ILE A 282 -1.41 -36.19 -7.97
CA ILE A 282 -0.94 -34.85 -7.60
C ILE A 282 -2.17 -33.99 -7.43
N LYS A 283 -2.57 -33.80 -6.17
CA LYS A 283 -3.47 -32.71 -5.84
C LYS A 283 -2.62 -31.44 -5.88
N LEU A 284 -2.82 -30.60 -6.90
CA LEU A 284 -2.29 -29.25 -6.88
C LEU A 284 -3.00 -28.52 -5.73
N VAL A 285 -2.29 -28.41 -4.63
CA VAL A 285 -2.66 -27.60 -3.49
C VAL A 285 -2.24 -26.18 -3.89
N ASP A 286 -3.19 -25.23 -3.96
CA ASP A 286 -2.88 -23.82 -4.20
C ASP A 286 -1.76 -23.40 -3.21
N ASP A 287 -0.82 -22.54 -3.60
CA ASP A 287 0.27 -22.04 -2.72
C ASP A 287 -0.23 -21.37 -1.41
N LYS A 288 -1.54 -21.21 -1.25
CA LYS A 288 -2.20 -20.83 0.01
C LYS A 288 -2.22 -21.95 1.06
N ASP A 289 -2.19 -23.19 0.60
CA ASP A 289 -2.37 -24.40 1.41
C ASP A 289 -1.11 -25.29 1.39
N ALA A 290 -0.13 -25.03 0.50
CA ALA A 290 1.13 -25.77 0.35
C ALA A 290 2.36 -25.05 0.92
N ALA A 291 2.17 -23.90 1.55
CA ALA A 291 3.16 -23.45 2.51
C ALA A 291 3.15 -24.51 3.62
N GLU A 292 4.18 -25.37 3.62
CA GLU A 292 4.76 -25.80 4.89
C GLU A 292 4.64 -24.64 5.86
N GLU A 293 4.20 -24.92 7.09
CA GLU A 293 4.09 -24.02 8.23
C GLU A 293 5.38 -23.22 8.43
N THR A 294 5.62 -22.27 7.54
CA THR A 294 6.72 -21.34 7.59
C THR A 294 6.21 -20.25 8.50
N ASP A 295 7.03 -19.88 9.48
CA ASP A 295 6.70 -18.83 10.44
C ASP A 295 6.17 -17.57 9.71
N ASP A 296 6.64 -17.28 8.50
CA ASP A 296 6.20 -16.17 7.66
C ASP A 296 4.71 -16.23 7.24
N VAL A 297 4.18 -17.41 6.90
CA VAL A 297 2.75 -17.58 6.54
C VAL A 297 1.88 -17.52 7.80
N TYR A 298 2.36 -18.10 8.90
CA TYR A 298 1.69 -18.00 10.20
C TYR A 298 1.65 -16.55 10.72
N ILE A 299 2.76 -15.82 10.61
CA ILE A 299 2.86 -14.39 10.91
C ILE A 299 1.94 -13.59 9.99
N GLY A 300 1.91 -13.91 8.69
CA GLY A 300 1.00 -13.29 7.72
C GLY A 300 -0.47 -13.47 8.11
N ASN A 301 -0.84 -14.68 8.53
CA ASN A 301 -2.19 -15.00 8.98
C ASN A 301 -2.56 -14.28 10.29
N ILE A 302 -1.65 -14.22 11.27
CA ILE A 302 -1.85 -13.46 12.51
C ILE A 302 -1.99 -11.96 12.20
N ALA A 303 -1.11 -11.41 11.36
CA ALA A 303 -1.16 -10.00 10.99
C ALA A 303 -2.47 -9.66 10.25
N ALA A 304 -2.91 -10.52 9.33
CA ALA A 304 -4.19 -10.38 8.66
C ALA A 304 -5.36 -10.43 9.64
N LYS A 305 -5.30 -11.33 10.63
CA LYS A 305 -6.32 -11.43 11.69
C LYS A 305 -6.37 -10.17 12.56
N ILE A 306 -5.24 -9.66 13.03
CA ILE A 306 -5.15 -8.40 13.79
C ILE A 306 -5.70 -7.25 12.95
N LYS A 307 -5.36 -7.21 11.66
CA LYS A 307 -5.83 -6.17 10.74
C LYS A 307 -7.35 -6.17 10.60
N ASN A 308 -7.94 -7.34 10.43
CA ASN A 308 -9.39 -7.48 10.29
C ASN A 308 -10.11 -7.16 11.61
N GLU A 309 -9.65 -7.70 12.74
CA GLU A 309 -10.21 -7.39 14.06
C GLU A 309 -10.18 -5.87 14.37
N SER A 310 -9.11 -5.18 13.96
CA SER A 310 -8.97 -3.72 14.15
C SER A 310 -9.93 -2.91 13.26
N LYS A 311 -10.31 -3.45 12.09
CA LYS A 311 -11.29 -2.85 11.18
C LYS A 311 -12.72 -3.10 11.62
N ASP A 312 -13.00 -4.26 12.18
CA ASP A 312 -14.35 -4.63 12.64
C ASP A 312 -14.73 -3.89 13.93
N ARG A 313 -13.74 -3.57 14.77
CA ARG A 313 -13.93 -2.92 16.09
C ARG A 313 -13.86 -1.39 16.04
N GLN A 314 -14.07 -0.80 14.87
CA GLN A 314 -13.97 0.65 14.70
C GLN A 314 -14.99 1.41 15.57
N PRO A 315 -14.57 2.55 16.17
CA PRO A 315 -15.51 3.43 16.85
C PRO A 315 -16.56 3.97 15.87
N GLU A 316 -17.77 4.17 16.37
CA GLU A 316 -18.91 4.67 15.59
C GLU A 316 -18.56 5.99 14.88
N ASN A 317 -18.80 6.04 13.57
CA ASN A 317 -18.59 7.24 12.78
C ASN A 317 -19.61 8.30 13.21
N GLY A 318 -19.12 9.42 13.76
CA GLY A 318 -19.90 10.65 13.84
C GLY A 318 -19.98 11.33 15.21
N LYS A 319 -19.47 10.70 16.29
CA LYS A 319 -19.40 11.35 17.61
C LYS A 319 -18.11 11.01 18.32
N TYR A 320 -17.44 12.04 18.85
CA TYR A 320 -16.30 11.83 19.73
C TYR A 320 -16.76 11.40 21.12
N ASN A 321 -16.00 10.50 21.75
CA ASN A 321 -16.21 10.15 23.14
C ASN A 321 -15.68 11.27 24.04
N ILE A 322 -16.59 12.01 24.67
CA ILE A 322 -16.25 13.16 25.53
C ILE A 322 -15.63 12.72 26.86
N ARG A 323 -15.94 11.50 27.32
CA ARG A 323 -15.38 10.92 28.54
C ARG A 323 -14.56 9.68 28.20
N MET A 324 -13.31 9.65 28.67
CA MET A 324 -12.42 8.50 28.54
C MET A 324 -12.51 7.62 29.77
N ASN A 325 -12.77 6.33 29.58
CA ASN A 325 -12.58 5.30 30.59
C ASN A 325 -11.79 4.12 29.99
N LYS A 326 -11.37 3.19 30.86
CA LYS A 326 -10.57 2.03 30.45
C LYS A 326 -11.32 1.17 29.41
N ASP A 327 -12.63 1.03 29.54
CA ASP A 327 -13.44 0.22 28.63
C ASP A 327 -13.50 0.81 27.21
N ILE A 328 -13.70 2.13 27.10
CA ILE A 328 -13.69 2.87 25.84
C ILE A 328 -12.31 2.80 25.19
N ALA A 329 -11.23 2.90 25.98
CA ALA A 329 -9.87 2.78 25.49
C ALA A 329 -9.53 1.37 24.99
N THR A 330 -10.17 0.33 25.54
CA THR A 330 -9.89 -1.07 25.20
C THR A 330 -10.75 -1.57 24.03
N ARG A 331 -11.95 -1.01 23.84
CA ARG A 331 -12.89 -1.38 22.75
C ARG A 331 -12.28 -1.46 21.34
N PRO A 332 -11.46 -0.48 20.88
CA PRO A 332 -10.89 -0.49 19.52
C PRO A 332 -9.67 -1.43 19.37
N VAL A 333 -9.20 -2.07 20.43
CA VAL A 333 -7.97 -2.88 20.41
C VAL A 333 -8.26 -4.32 19.99
N SER A 334 -7.43 -4.87 19.11
CA SER A 334 -7.52 -6.29 18.69
C SER A 334 -7.20 -7.23 19.87
N PRO A 335 -8.07 -8.21 20.19
CA PRO A 335 -7.77 -9.21 21.20
C PRO A 335 -6.60 -10.12 20.81
N THR A 336 -6.43 -10.42 19.52
CA THR A 336 -5.28 -11.20 19.03
C THR A 336 -3.96 -10.45 19.26
N LEU A 337 -3.96 -9.12 19.04
CA LEU A 337 -2.80 -8.27 19.32
C LEU A 337 -2.44 -8.26 20.81
N ILE A 338 -3.42 -8.14 21.71
CA ILE A 338 -3.13 -8.17 23.15
C ILE A 338 -2.54 -9.52 23.57
N LYS A 339 -3.09 -10.63 23.07
CA LYS A 339 -2.55 -11.97 23.35
C LYS A 339 -1.09 -12.08 22.90
N LEU A 340 -0.73 -11.49 21.76
CA LEU A 340 0.64 -11.43 21.28
C LEU A 340 1.53 -10.58 22.21
N LEU A 341 1.08 -9.39 22.62
CA LEU A 341 1.84 -8.52 23.53
C LEU A 341 2.09 -9.19 24.89
N THR A 342 1.10 -9.89 25.43
CA THR A 342 1.25 -10.65 26.69
C THR A 342 2.28 -11.79 26.56
N ARG A 343 2.43 -12.37 25.37
CA ARG A 343 3.44 -13.41 25.09
C ARG A 343 4.85 -12.82 24.93
N ILE A 344 4.96 -11.61 24.38
CA ILE A 344 6.24 -10.90 24.22
C ILE A 344 6.78 -10.44 25.57
N SER A 345 5.92 -9.90 26.43
CA SER A 345 6.31 -9.49 27.77
C SER A 345 5.19 -9.76 28.78
N LYS A 346 5.56 -10.38 29.90
CA LYS A 346 4.67 -10.59 31.05
C LYS A 346 4.17 -9.28 31.67
N SER A 347 4.83 -8.14 31.40
CA SER A 347 4.40 -6.81 31.85
C SER A 347 3.31 -6.17 30.96
N LEU A 348 3.06 -6.72 29.76
CA LEU A 348 2.11 -6.21 28.77
C LEU A 348 0.81 -7.03 28.75
N THR A 349 0.15 -7.10 29.91
CA THR A 349 -1.14 -7.79 30.06
C THR A 349 -2.30 -6.94 29.53
N TYR A 350 -3.45 -7.57 29.25
CA TYR A 350 -4.68 -6.90 28.78
C TYR A 350 -5.14 -5.75 29.67
N GLU A 351 -4.78 -5.78 30.95
CA GLU A 351 -5.21 -4.78 31.92
C GLU A 351 -4.26 -3.58 32.03
N CYS A 352 -3.08 -3.64 31.41
CA CYS A 352 -2.08 -2.58 31.55
C CYS A 352 -2.27 -1.47 30.50
N LEU A 353 -2.12 -0.22 30.94
CA LEU A 353 -2.22 0.95 30.09
C LEU A 353 -1.23 0.95 28.91
N PRO A 354 0.03 0.49 29.06
CA PRO A 354 0.96 0.41 27.93
C PRO A 354 0.48 -0.52 26.80
N ALA A 355 -0.08 -1.69 27.11
CA ALA A 355 -0.60 -2.61 26.10
C ALA A 355 -1.82 -2.03 25.38
N ILE A 356 -2.71 -1.36 26.12
CA ILE A 356 -3.86 -0.65 25.56
C ILE A 356 -3.38 0.48 24.63
N MET A 357 -2.36 1.24 25.03
CA MET A 357 -1.79 2.32 24.21
C MET A 357 -1.20 1.76 22.90
N ILE A 358 -0.40 0.70 22.97
CA ILE A 358 0.15 0.03 21.77
C ILE A 358 -0.97 -0.46 20.85
N GLY A 359 -2.01 -1.05 21.43
CA GLY A 359 -3.21 -1.46 20.70
C GLY A 359 -3.86 -0.30 19.94
N ASN A 360 -4.04 0.84 20.59
CA ASN A 360 -4.64 2.03 20.00
C ASN A 360 -3.78 2.64 18.89
N MET A 361 -2.45 2.64 19.04
CA MET A 361 -1.51 3.08 17.99
C MET A 361 -1.63 2.20 16.74
N ILE A 362 -1.62 0.87 16.92
CA ILE A 362 -1.72 -0.08 15.80
C ILE A 362 -3.09 0.01 15.13
N THR A 363 -4.19 0.07 15.89
CA THR A 363 -5.52 0.25 15.32
C THR A 363 -5.60 1.54 14.50
N SER A 364 -5.03 2.63 15.01
CA SER A 364 -5.01 3.92 14.30
C SER A 364 -4.28 3.83 12.97
N LEU A 365 -3.11 3.20 12.95
CA LEU A 365 -2.33 2.97 11.73
C LEU A 365 -3.05 2.07 10.72
N VAL A 366 -3.65 0.98 11.17
CA VAL A 366 -4.32 0.01 10.29
C VAL A 366 -5.57 0.59 9.65
N THR A 367 -6.29 1.43 10.39
CA THR A 367 -7.59 1.96 9.96
C THR A 367 -7.53 3.39 9.45
N ASN A 368 -6.36 4.03 9.57
CA ASN A 368 -6.12 5.42 9.22
C ASN A 368 -7.11 6.38 9.91
N ARG A 369 -7.41 6.09 11.18
CA ARG A 369 -8.39 6.80 12.01
C ARG A 369 -7.92 6.91 13.45
N TYR A 370 -8.09 8.08 14.05
CA TYR A 370 -7.68 8.27 15.43
C TYR A 370 -8.62 7.53 16.40
N THR A 371 -8.04 6.77 17.32
CA THR A 371 -8.82 6.15 18.38
C THR A 371 -9.12 7.16 19.49
N PRO A 372 -10.17 6.92 20.29
CA PRO A 372 -10.55 7.82 21.36
C PRO A 372 -9.39 8.13 22.34
N LEU A 373 -8.56 7.13 22.66
CA LEU A 373 -7.43 7.30 23.58
C LEU A 373 -6.36 8.27 23.03
N LEU A 374 -6.07 8.21 21.72
CA LEU A 374 -5.10 9.11 21.09
C LEU A 374 -5.58 10.57 21.10
N VAL A 375 -6.90 10.76 20.95
CA VAL A 375 -7.54 12.08 21.04
C VAL A 375 -7.52 12.62 22.47
N ASP A 376 -7.85 11.79 23.47
CA ASP A 376 -7.77 12.18 24.89
C ASP A 376 -6.34 12.55 25.30
N LEU A 377 -5.33 11.84 24.78
CA LEU A 377 -3.94 12.20 25.01
C LEU A 377 -3.62 13.58 24.42
N GLY A 378 -4.11 13.89 23.20
CA GLY A 378 -3.92 15.20 22.58
C GLY A 378 -4.52 16.33 23.42
N VAL A 379 -5.72 16.11 23.97
CA VAL A 379 -6.37 17.07 24.88
C VAL A 379 -5.56 17.29 26.15
N LYS A 380 -4.92 16.25 26.70
CA LYS A 380 -4.10 16.34 27.92
C LYS A 380 -2.76 17.02 27.70
N LEU A 381 -2.13 16.84 26.54
CA LEU A 381 -0.82 17.43 26.23
C LEU A 381 -0.87 18.96 26.10
N LYS A 382 -2.00 19.53 25.64
CA LYS A 382 -2.31 20.97 25.52
C LYS A 382 -1.36 21.84 24.67
N ASP A 383 -0.11 21.46 24.51
CA ASP A 383 0.91 22.13 23.71
C ASP A 383 0.96 21.56 22.29
N ARG A 384 0.91 22.46 21.30
CA ARG A 384 0.93 22.11 19.89
C ARG A 384 2.23 21.41 19.50
N ASN A 385 3.38 21.91 19.95
CA ASN A 385 4.68 21.35 19.55
C ASN A 385 4.83 19.91 20.04
N MET A 386 4.39 19.66 21.28
CA MET A 386 4.38 18.31 21.85
C MET A 386 3.37 17.39 21.15
N ILE A 387 2.17 17.88 20.81
CA ILE A 387 1.17 17.11 20.05
C ILE A 387 1.72 16.73 18.67
N ASP A 388 2.29 17.68 17.93
CA ASP A 388 2.83 17.44 16.59
C ASP A 388 4.01 16.46 16.64
N THR A 389 4.86 16.56 17.65
CA THR A 389 5.97 15.61 17.86
C THR A 389 5.45 14.19 18.18
N MET A 390 4.48 14.07 19.10
CA MET A 390 3.88 12.78 19.46
C MET A 390 3.09 12.17 18.29
N HIS A 391 2.45 13.02 17.48
CA HIS A 391 1.74 12.58 16.28
C HIS A 391 2.67 11.95 15.24
N GLN A 392 3.90 12.46 15.08
CA GLN A 392 4.91 11.86 14.19
C GLN A 392 5.26 10.42 14.58
N TYR A 393 5.20 10.09 15.87
CA TYR A 393 5.39 8.73 16.38
C TYR A 393 4.09 7.91 16.46
N HIS A 394 2.97 8.46 15.95
CA HIS A 394 1.64 7.85 16.03
C HIS A 394 1.13 7.56 17.45
N THR A 395 1.73 8.18 18.47
CA THR A 395 1.33 8.03 19.88
C THR A 395 0.19 8.96 20.26
N CYS A 396 -0.12 9.96 19.43
CA CYS A 396 -1.16 10.95 19.65
C CYS A 396 -1.90 11.32 18.34
N CYS A 397 -3.08 11.94 18.46
CA CYS A 397 -3.79 12.53 17.33
C CYS A 397 -3.06 13.77 16.78
N SER A 398 -3.44 14.22 15.59
CA SER A 398 -2.95 15.51 15.08
C SER A 398 -3.55 16.67 15.88
N TYR A 399 -2.88 17.83 15.84
CA TYR A 399 -3.41 19.04 16.46
C TYR A 399 -4.77 19.45 15.90
N ASP A 400 -4.94 19.33 14.58
CA ASP A 400 -6.22 19.63 13.91
C ASP A 400 -7.35 18.70 14.39
N GLU A 401 -7.04 17.42 14.58
CA GLU A 401 -8.02 16.46 15.11
C GLU A 401 -8.41 16.79 16.56
N MET A 402 -7.45 17.20 17.38
CA MET A 402 -7.73 17.68 18.75
C MET A 402 -8.64 18.92 18.73
N LEU A 403 -8.43 19.86 17.78
CA LEU A 403 -9.31 21.03 17.65
C LEU A 403 -10.73 20.65 17.21
N ARG A 404 -10.87 19.68 16.30
CA ARG A 404 -12.17 19.13 15.89
C ARG A 404 -12.89 18.48 17.06
N PHE A 405 -12.17 17.69 17.87
CA PHE A 405 -12.70 17.13 19.11
C PHE A 405 -13.22 18.22 20.04
N LYS A 406 -12.42 19.26 20.33
CA LYS A 406 -12.83 20.36 21.22
C LYS A 406 -14.08 21.09 20.70
N SER A 407 -14.15 21.34 19.40
CA SER A 407 -15.30 21.99 18.77
C SER A 407 -16.56 21.13 18.88
N SER A 408 -16.42 19.82 18.64
CA SER A 408 -17.53 18.86 18.77
C SER A 408 -17.98 18.66 20.22
N ALA A 409 -17.04 18.60 21.16
CA ALA A 409 -17.34 18.50 22.59
C ALA A 409 -18.08 19.74 23.09
N ALA A 410 -17.67 20.94 22.66
CA ALA A 410 -18.36 22.19 22.99
C ALA A 410 -19.80 22.22 22.46
N GLN A 411 -20.03 21.84 21.20
CA GLN A 411 -21.38 21.75 20.61
C GLN A 411 -22.26 20.70 21.31
N SER A 412 -21.67 19.57 21.69
CA SER A 412 -22.40 18.54 22.44
C SER A 412 -22.78 19.01 23.84
N GLU A 413 -21.95 19.84 24.48
CA GLU A 413 -22.27 20.39 25.80
C GLU A 413 -23.33 21.50 25.70
N GLU A 414 -23.24 22.38 24.70
CA GLU A 414 -24.26 23.40 24.40
C GLU A 414 -25.64 22.79 24.17
N SER A 415 -25.71 21.67 23.44
CA SER A 415 -26.95 20.91 23.25
C SER A 415 -27.49 20.27 24.54
N ARG A 416 -26.65 20.11 25.57
CA ARG A 416 -27.05 19.61 26.91
C ARG A 416 -27.41 20.74 27.87
N ILE A 417 -26.90 21.95 27.67
CA ILE A 417 -27.27 23.15 28.44
C ILE A 417 -28.78 23.43 28.27
N GLY A 418 -29.35 23.18 27.08
CA GLY A 418 -30.80 23.17 26.86
C GLY A 418 -31.59 22.09 27.63
N LYS A 419 -30.92 21.24 28.43
CA LYS A 419 -31.49 20.26 29.37
C LYS A 419 -31.00 20.43 30.82
N GLN A 420 -30.15 21.43 31.09
CA GLN A 420 -29.58 21.73 32.40
C GLN A 420 -29.66 23.24 32.72
N GLY A 421 -30.81 23.83 32.47
CA GLY A 421 -31.18 25.17 32.96
C GLY A 421 -32.38 25.08 33.91
N LEU A 422 -32.60 26.12 34.71
CA LEU A 422 -33.84 26.28 35.48
C LEU A 422 -35.02 26.41 34.51
N PHE A 423 -35.80 25.33 34.32
CA PHE A 423 -36.84 25.24 33.27
C PHE A 423 -38.16 25.93 33.60
N ASN A 424 -38.32 26.57 34.76
CA ASN A 424 -39.53 27.33 35.05
C ASN A 424 -39.31 28.82 34.76
N GLN A 425 -39.35 29.19 33.48
CA GLN A 425 -39.53 30.61 33.10
C GLN A 425 -40.87 31.18 33.60
N GLU A 426 -41.83 30.32 33.96
CA GLU A 426 -43.13 30.75 34.49
C GLU A 426 -43.04 31.28 35.94
N ASN A 427 -41.98 30.98 36.70
CA ASN A 427 -41.83 31.39 38.11
C ASN A 427 -40.87 32.59 38.31
N GLY A 428 -40.72 33.45 37.31
CA GLY A 428 -40.04 34.73 37.44
C GLY A 428 -38.58 34.76 37.02
N LEU A 429 -38.04 35.98 36.99
CA LEU A 429 -36.72 36.31 36.46
C LEU A 429 -35.62 35.63 37.30
N VAL A 430 -34.87 34.71 36.69
CA VAL A 430 -33.65 34.17 37.30
C VAL A 430 -32.54 35.19 37.09
N GLN A 431 -32.18 35.93 38.14
CA GLN A 431 -31.00 36.77 38.13
C GLN A 431 -29.80 35.92 38.56
N VAL A 432 -28.86 35.73 37.64
CA VAL A 432 -27.56 35.13 37.91
C VAL A 432 -26.58 36.28 38.14
N MET A 433 -26.07 36.39 39.36
CA MET A 433 -24.94 37.27 39.65
C MET A 433 -23.70 36.40 39.76
N THR A 434 -22.86 36.48 38.73
CA THR A 434 -21.48 35.98 38.80
C THR A 434 -20.62 37.05 39.42
N ASP A 435 -20.24 36.86 40.68
CA ASP A 435 -19.21 37.64 41.33
C ASP A 435 -17.86 36.90 41.19
N ASN A 436 -16.77 37.64 41.00
CA ASN A 436 -15.41 37.09 40.95
C ASN A 436 -14.92 36.83 42.37
N PHE A 437 -15.62 35.98 43.10
CA PHE A 437 -15.19 35.58 44.44
C PHE A 437 -14.02 34.61 44.32
N ASP A 438 -12.80 35.16 44.29
CA ASP A 438 -11.54 34.41 44.28
C ASP A 438 -11.28 33.78 45.66
N ALA A 439 -11.91 32.63 45.91
CA ALA A 439 -11.62 31.83 47.09
C ALA A 439 -10.46 30.87 46.79
N ASN A 440 -9.26 31.21 47.25
CA ASN A 440 -8.16 30.27 47.33
C ASN A 440 -8.32 29.38 48.56
N ILE A 441 -8.97 28.23 48.38
CA ILE A 441 -9.10 27.25 49.45
C ILE A 441 -7.84 26.40 49.45
N CYS A 442 -6.95 26.66 50.40
CA CYS A 442 -5.77 25.84 50.66
C CYS A 442 -6.16 24.66 51.55
N SER A 443 -5.69 23.46 51.20
CA SER A 443 -5.71 22.33 52.14
C SER A 443 -4.85 22.66 53.38
N GLN A 444 -5.17 22.11 54.55
CA GLN A 444 -4.41 22.34 55.79
C GLN A 444 -2.91 22.03 55.70
N ASN A 445 -2.50 21.21 54.72
CA ASN A 445 -1.11 20.88 54.44
C ASN A 445 -0.47 21.72 53.29
N GLY A 446 -1.17 22.71 52.74
CA GLY A 446 -0.64 23.67 51.75
C GLY A 446 -0.28 23.11 50.37
N LEU A 447 -0.49 21.81 50.12
CA LEU A 447 -0.02 21.15 48.89
C LEU A 447 -1.02 21.18 47.72
N LYS A 448 -2.27 21.60 47.95
CA LYS A 448 -3.29 21.76 46.91
C LYS A 448 -4.09 23.03 47.17
N SER A 449 -4.00 23.99 46.25
CA SER A 449 -4.94 25.12 46.19
C SER A 449 -6.05 24.77 45.20
N THR A 450 -7.30 24.97 45.61
CA THR A 450 -8.44 24.90 44.70
C THR A 450 -8.91 26.32 44.44
N HIS A 451 -8.89 26.72 43.18
CA HIS A 451 -9.47 27.97 42.72
C HIS A 451 -10.97 27.72 42.44
N ALA A 452 -11.84 28.27 43.27
CA ALA A 452 -13.28 28.12 43.10
C ALA A 452 -13.89 29.47 42.69
N ILE A 453 -14.75 29.43 41.67
CA ILE A 453 -15.63 30.54 41.33
C ILE A 453 -16.99 30.23 41.96
N ALA A 454 -17.51 31.13 42.78
CA ALA A 454 -18.85 31.02 43.33
C ALA A 454 -19.85 31.71 42.38
N MET A 455 -20.95 31.02 42.08
CA MET A 455 -22.06 31.60 41.33
C MET A 455 -23.29 31.65 42.24
N LEU A 456 -23.83 32.84 42.44
CA LEU A 456 -25.08 33.04 43.18
C LEU A 456 -26.23 33.06 42.19
N ILE A 457 -27.11 32.08 42.35
CA ILE A 457 -28.34 31.96 41.56
C ILE A 457 -29.49 32.29 42.49
N THR A 458 -30.19 33.38 42.20
CA THR A 458 -31.39 33.78 42.94
C THR A 458 -32.63 33.54 42.08
N GLN A 459 -33.62 32.89 42.68
CA GLN A 459 -34.95 32.68 42.09
C GLN A 459 -35.97 33.23 43.08
N TYR A 460 -36.86 34.11 42.61
CA TYR A 460 -38.01 34.51 43.43
C TYR A 460 -38.95 33.32 43.56
N GLY A 461 -39.22 32.89 44.80
CA GLY A 461 -40.28 31.93 45.06
C GLY A 461 -41.61 32.59 44.77
N SER A 462 -42.35 32.10 43.78
CA SER A 462 -43.77 32.42 43.63
C SER A 462 -44.52 31.80 44.81
N SER A 463 -44.67 32.54 45.90
CA SER A 463 -45.54 32.19 47.01
C SER A 463 -46.99 32.35 46.55
N ASN A 464 -47.50 31.35 45.82
CA ASN A 464 -48.93 31.09 45.73
C ASN A 464 -49.24 29.95 46.69
N GLU A 465 -49.51 30.32 47.94
CA GLU A 465 -50.37 29.63 48.92
C GLU A 465 -50.04 30.20 50.30
N VAL A 466 -50.65 31.34 50.66
CA VAL A 466 -51.32 31.57 51.96
C VAL A 466 -52.29 32.74 51.72
N GLU A 467 -53.58 32.43 51.64
CA GLU A 467 -54.63 33.42 51.89
C GLU A 467 -54.51 33.90 53.34
N ASN A 468 -54.58 35.22 53.53
CA ASN A 468 -54.97 35.93 54.75
C ASN A 468 -54.39 35.42 56.09
N ASP A 469 -53.45 36.17 56.65
CA ASP A 469 -53.72 36.88 57.90
C ASP A 469 -52.62 37.93 58.13
N ASP A 470 -53.06 39.12 58.52
CA ASP A 470 -52.23 40.24 58.93
C ASP A 470 -51.35 39.82 60.12
N GLU A 471 -50.03 39.75 59.94
CA GLU A 471 -49.05 40.03 60.99
C GLU A 471 -47.63 40.13 60.38
N ASP A 472 -46.88 41.13 60.84
CA ASP A 472 -45.49 41.44 60.48
C ASP A 472 -44.60 40.18 60.47
N PHE A 473 -44.22 39.68 59.29
CA PHE A 473 -43.15 38.69 59.17
C PHE A 473 -41.87 39.36 58.70
N ASP A 474 -40.97 39.57 59.67
CA ASP A 474 -39.54 39.80 59.49
C ASP A 474 -38.97 38.88 58.40
N LEU A 475 -38.61 39.45 57.24
CA LEU A 475 -37.90 38.78 56.16
C LEU A 475 -36.45 38.51 56.58
N THR A 476 -36.24 37.56 57.49
CA THR A 476 -34.91 37.04 57.80
C THR A 476 -34.69 35.68 57.16
N ILE A 477 -33.58 35.56 56.42
CA ILE A 477 -33.13 34.33 55.79
C ILE A 477 -32.99 33.25 56.88
N PRO A 478 -33.65 32.08 56.76
CA PRO A 478 -33.58 31.04 57.78
C PRO A 478 -32.14 30.52 57.89
N ARG A 479 -31.54 30.68 59.06
CA ARG A 479 -30.22 30.11 59.36
C ARG A 479 -30.34 28.59 59.50
N LEU A 480 -29.60 27.86 58.67
CA LEU A 480 -29.35 26.42 58.86
C LEU A 480 -28.83 26.16 60.28
N THR A 481 -29.52 25.30 61.03
CA THR A 481 -29.09 24.91 62.37
C THR A 481 -27.86 24.00 62.29
N LYS A 482 -26.93 24.17 63.23
CA LYS A 482 -25.63 23.46 63.31
C LYS A 482 -25.72 21.93 63.24
N GLN A 483 -26.89 21.35 63.50
CA GLN A 483 -27.15 19.92 63.41
C GLN A 483 -27.30 19.44 61.95
N ALA A 484 -27.82 20.28 61.05
CA ALA A 484 -27.96 19.95 59.62
C ALA A 484 -26.63 19.98 58.85
N SER A 485 -25.58 20.58 59.45
CA SER A 485 -24.24 20.71 58.86
C SER A 485 -23.23 19.63 59.28
N ARG A 486 -23.67 18.56 59.98
CA ARG A 486 -22.79 17.43 60.30
C ARG A 486 -22.81 16.40 59.16
N SER A 487 -21.65 16.17 58.55
CA SER A 487 -21.42 15.10 57.58
C SER A 487 -21.63 13.72 58.22
N PRO A 488 -22.10 12.70 57.47
CA PRO A 488 -22.24 11.36 58.01
C PRO A 488 -20.87 10.78 58.37
N GLU A 489 -20.71 10.32 59.61
CA GLU A 489 -19.52 9.61 60.08
C GLU A 489 -19.42 8.26 59.34
N LEU A 490 -18.26 8.01 58.73
CA LEU A 490 -17.91 6.71 58.16
C LEU A 490 -17.68 5.73 59.33
N PRO A 491 -18.12 4.46 59.24
CA PRO A 491 -17.87 3.48 60.28
C PRO A 491 -16.38 3.12 60.32
N ASP A 492 -15.82 3.10 61.53
CA ASP A 492 -14.49 2.58 61.81
C ASP A 492 -14.41 1.09 61.43
N ILE A 493 -13.37 0.73 60.68
CA ILE A 493 -13.02 -0.65 60.36
C ILE A 493 -12.05 -1.11 61.45
N GLU A 494 -12.51 -1.99 62.35
CA GLU A 494 -11.64 -2.84 63.19
C GLU A 494 -10.98 -3.96 62.38
#